data_AF-A0A963SCH0-F1
#
_entry.id   AF-A0A963SCH0-F1
#
_cell.length_a   1.000
_cell.length_b   1.000
_cell.length_c   1.000
_cell.angle_alpha   90.00
_cell.angle_beta   90.00
_cell.angle_gamma   90.00
#
_symmetry.space_group_name_H-M   'P 1'
#
loop_
_entity.id
_entity.type
_entity.pdbx_description
1 polymer ?
#
loop_
_entity_poly.entity_id
_entity_poly.type
_entity_poly.pdbx_seq_one_letter_code
_entity_poly.pdbx_strand_id
1 'polypeptide(L)' 'MTELPTPPSCAPIDIGPVRIECPVILAPMTGVTDLPFRRLVRRFGSGLNVTEM' A
#
# COMPACT_ATOMS: atom_id res chain seq x y z
N MET A 1 9.70 14.68 -11.78
CA MET A 1 8.39 14.19 -11.30
C MET A 1 8.33 12.72 -11.67
N THR A 2 8.46 11.82 -10.71
CA THR A 2 8.44 10.37 -11.00
C THR A 2 7.01 10.01 -11.36
N GLU A 3 6.77 9.60 -12.60
CA GLU A 3 5.47 9.05 -13.01
C GLU A 3 5.17 7.84 -12.14
N LEU A 4 3.97 7.81 -11.56
CA LEU A 4 3.53 6.67 -10.76
C LEU A 4 3.23 5.51 -11.69
N PRO A 5 3.64 4.28 -11.33
CA PRO A 5 3.29 3.10 -12.11
C PRO A 5 1.76 2.99 -12.18
N THR A 6 1.24 2.66 -13.38
CA THR A 6 -0.19 2.44 -13.56
C THR A 6 -0.64 1.32 -12.61
N PRO A 7 -1.68 1.55 -11.78
CA PRO A 7 -2.15 0.52 -10.86
C PRO A 7 -2.63 -0.69 -11.66
N PRO A 8 -2.47 -1.92 -11.11
CA PRO A 8 -2.98 -3.11 -11.75
C PRO A 8 -4.50 -3.00 -11.92
N SER A 9 -5.05 -3.57 -12.99
CA SER A 9 -6.49 -3.56 -13.30
C SER A 9 -7.35 -4.42 -12.37
N CYS A 10 -6.83 -4.77 -11.20
CA CYS A 10 -7.53 -5.57 -10.21
C CYS A 10 -8.72 -4.79 -9.62
N ALA A 11 -9.76 -5.52 -9.22
CA ALA A 11 -10.90 -4.93 -8.53
C ALA A 11 -10.49 -4.43 -7.13
N PRO A 12 -11.18 -3.41 -6.58
CA PRO A 12 -11.00 -2.98 -5.19
C PRO A 12 -11.17 -4.12 -4.18
N ILE A 13 -10.51 -4.00 -3.03
CA ILE A 13 -10.53 -5.01 -1.96
C ILE A 13 -11.44 -4.53 -0.83
N ASP A 14 -12.41 -5.36 -0.42
CA ASP A 14 -13.27 -5.10 0.72
C ASP A 14 -12.83 -5.95 1.93
N ILE A 15 -12.50 -5.29 3.05
CA ILE A 15 -12.11 -5.90 4.33
C ILE A 15 -13.12 -5.47 5.39
N GLY A 16 -14.16 -6.29 5.59
CA GLY A 16 -15.27 -5.92 6.48
C GLY A 16 -15.90 -4.58 6.04
N PRO A 17 -15.97 -3.56 6.90
CA PRO A 17 -16.51 -2.24 6.53
C PRO A 17 -15.52 -1.34 5.78
N VAL A 18 -14.28 -1.78 5.54
CA VAL A 18 -13.24 -0.96 4.92
C VAL A 18 -13.05 -1.36 3.45
N ARG A 19 -13.15 -0.38 2.54
CA ARG A 19 -12.89 -0.55 1.11
C ARG A 19 -11.53 0.04 0.73
N ILE A 20 -10.73 -0.73 0.00
CA ILE A 20 -9.42 -0.34 -0.51
C ILE A 20 -9.52 -0.18 -2.03
N GLU A 21 -9.59 1.07 -2.49
CA GLU A 21 -9.75 1.39 -3.92
C GLU A 21 -8.56 0.94 -4.77
N CYS A 22 -7.33 1.10 -4.26
CA CYS A 22 -6.13 0.58 -4.91
C CYS A 22 -5.81 -0.81 -4.36
N PRO A 23 -5.91 -1.89 -5.14
CA PRO A 23 -5.72 -3.27 -4.68
C PRO A 23 -4.25 -3.65 -4.51
N VAL A 24 -3.45 -2.76 -3.92
CA VAL A 24 -2.03 -2.92 -3.64
C VAL A 24 -1.81 -2.67 -2.16
N ILE A 25 -1.33 -3.68 -1.44
CA ILE A 25 -1.16 -3.65 0.01
C ILE A 25 0.31 -3.87 0.35
N LEU A 26 0.86 -3.03 1.23
CA LEU A 26 2.20 -3.23 1.79
C LEU A 26 2.12 -4.17 2.99
N ALA A 27 2.71 -5.36 2.84
CA ALA A 27 2.77 -6.37 3.89
C ALA A 27 3.70 -5.96 5.06
N PRO A 28 3.43 -6.45 6.29
CA PRO A 28 4.35 -6.30 7.41
C PRO A 28 5.57 -7.21 7.21
N MET A 29 6.76 -6.61 7.26
CA MET A 29 8.04 -7.30 7.17
C MET A 29 8.98 -6.68 8.21
N THR A 30 9.29 -7.43 9.28
CA THR A 30 10.09 -6.95 10.42
C THR A 30 11.43 -6.37 9.95
N GLY A 31 11.74 -5.17 10.42
CA GLY A 31 12.96 -4.44 10.04
C GLY A 31 12.96 -3.87 8.63
N VAL A 32 11.87 -4.02 7.86
CA VAL A 32 11.72 -3.47 6.50
C VAL A 32 10.57 -2.46 6.45
N THR A 33 9.40 -2.80 7.01
CA THR A 33 8.19 -1.97 6.92
C THR A 33 8.17 -0.84 7.98
N ASP A 34 9.27 -0.09 8.06
CA ASP A 34 9.46 1.04 8.98
C ASP A 34 8.71 2.31 8.51
N LEU A 35 8.82 3.40 9.29
CA LEU A 35 8.11 4.65 8.96
C LEU A 35 8.59 5.31 7.65
N PRO A 36 9.90 5.51 7.42
CA PRO A 36 10.41 6.00 6.13
C PRO A 36 9.92 5.17 4.94
N PHE A 37 10.00 3.84 5.01
CA PHE A 37 9.62 2.94 3.94
C PHE A 37 8.13 3.03 3.63
N ARG A 38 7.27 2.99 4.66
CA ARG A 38 5.81 3.15 4.49
C ARG A 38 5.44 4.49 3.87
N ARG A 39 6.14 5.57 4.25
CA ARG A 39 5.93 6.91 3.64
C ARG A 39 6.33 6.92 2.18
N LEU A 40 7.43 6.27 1.82
CA LEU A 40 7.88 6.13 0.44
C LEU A 40 6.85 5.34 -0.38
N VAL A 41 6.46 4.16 0.07
CA VAL A 41 5.51 3.29 -0.63
C VAL A 41 4.13 3.94 -0.80
N ARG A 42 3.67 4.74 0.19
CA ARG A 42 2.43 5.52 0.05
C ARG A 42 2.49 6.52 -1.10
N ARG A 43 3.65 7.13 -1.35
CA ARG A 43 3.84 8.04 -2.49
C ARG A 43 3.76 7.31 -3.82
N PHE A 44 4.06 6.01 -3.85
CA PHE A 44 3.92 5.15 -5.02
C PHE A 44 2.49 4.63 -5.27
N GLY A 45 1.51 4.98 -4.43
CA GLY A 45 0.10 4.67 -4.66
C GLY A 45 -0.41 3.38 -3.99
N SER A 46 0.27 2.86 -2.96
CA SER A 46 -0.28 1.73 -2.18
C SER A 46 -1.63 2.08 -1.56
N GLY A 47 -2.60 1.16 -1.61
CA GLY A 47 -3.93 1.33 -1.06
C GLY A 47 -3.99 1.22 0.46
N LEU A 48 -3.23 0.28 1.03
CA LEU A 48 -3.14 0.05 2.47
C LEU A 48 -1.69 -0.24 2.89
N ASN A 49 -1.25 0.37 4.00
CA ASN A 49 0.07 0.15 4.59
C ASN A 49 -0.08 -0.39 6.01
N VAL A 50 0.60 -1.49 6.30
CA VAL A 50 0.63 -2.13 7.63
C VAL A 50 1.93 -1.79 8.33
N THR A 51 1.94 -1.64 9.65
CA THR A 51 3.16 -1.47 10.44
C THR A 51 3.77 -2.82 10.83
N GLU A 52 5.06 -2.86 11.11
CA GLU A 52 5.62 -3.97 11.89
C GLU A 52 5.03 -4.02 13.32
N MET A 53 5.20 -5.16 13.99
CA MET A 53 4.67 -5.43 15.33
C MET A 53 5.51 -4.76 16.42
#